data_AF-A0A150GNQ9-F1
#
_entry.id   AF-A0A150GNQ9-F1
#
_cell.length_a   1.000
_cell.length_b   1.000
_cell.length_c   1.000
_cell.angle_alpha   90.00
_cell.angle_beta   90.00
_cell.angle_gamma   90.00
#
_symmetry.space_group_name_H-M   'P 1'
#
loop_
_entity.id
_entity.type
_entity.pdbx_description
1 polymer ?
#
loop_
_entity_poly.entity_id
_entity_poly.type
_entity_poly.pdbx_seq_one_letter_code
_entity_poly.pdbx_strand_id
1 'polypeptide(L)'
;MNLHENIVADIMHHKYETPTPIQAQGLPIALSGRDILGCAETGSGKTASFSIPMIQHCLNQPPLRHGDGPMALVLAPTRELAQQIEREVRLCGGPWDGNPC
;
A
#
# COMPACT_ATOMS: atom_id res chain seq x y z
N MET A 1 -15.02 -0.78 5.54
CA MET A 1 -13.67 -1.36 5.34
C MET A 1 -13.09 -1.61 6.72
N ASN A 2 -12.63 -2.82 7.02
CA ASN A 2 -11.95 -3.12 8.28
C ASN A 2 -10.44 -3.03 8.01
N LEU A 3 -9.85 -1.87 8.29
CA LEU A 3 -8.42 -1.61 8.10
C LEU A 3 -7.72 -1.63 9.46
N HIS A 4 -6.46 -2.06 9.48
CA HIS A 4 -5.65 -2.03 10.68
C HIS A 4 -5.53 -0.58 11.20
N GLU A 5 -5.54 -0.38 12.52
CA GLU A 5 -5.57 0.96 13.14
C GLU A 5 -4.42 1.86 12.69
N ASN A 6 -3.22 1.29 12.52
CA ASN A 6 -2.04 1.98 12.00
C ASN A 6 -2.26 2.56 10.58
N ILE A 7 -2.94 1.81 9.70
CA ILE A 7 -3.25 2.29 8.34
C ILE A 7 -4.26 3.44 8.40
N VAL A 8 -5.26 3.34 9.29
CA VAL A 8 -6.24 4.42 9.48
C VAL A 8 -5.56 5.68 10.01
N ALA A 9 -4.64 5.54 10.97
CA ALA A 9 -3.87 6.66 11.50
C ALA A 9 -3.02 7.34 10.41
N ASP A 10 -2.36 6.57 9.55
CA ASP A 10 -1.55 7.11 8.45
C ASP A 10 -2.40 7.78 7.36
N ILE A 11 -3.54 7.21 6.99
CA ILE A 11 -4.49 7.81 6.03
C ILE A 11 -4.96 9.18 6.54
N MET A 12 -5.28 9.28 7.83
CA MET A 12 -5.71 10.52 8.46
C MET A 12 -4.56 11.53 8.59
N HIS A 13 -3.35 11.07 8.93
CA HIS A 13 -2.17 11.92 9.06
C HIS A 13 -1.74 12.55 7.71
N HIS A 14 -1.82 11.79 6.62
CA HIS A 14 -1.45 12.26 5.27
C HIS A 14 -2.58 12.98 4.52
N LYS A 15 -3.67 13.34 5.22
CA LYS A 15 -4.82 14.08 4.66
C LYS A 15 -5.45 13.43 3.43
N TYR A 16 -5.54 12.10 3.41
CA TYR A 16 -6.39 11.39 2.45
C TYR A 16 -7.87 11.50 2.84
N GLU A 17 -8.35 12.70 3.16
CA GLU A 17 -9.70 12.97 3.67
C GLU A 17 -10.78 12.57 2.66
N THR A 18 -10.46 12.66 1.36
CA THR A 18 -11.35 12.22 0.28
C THR A 18 -10.56 11.32 -0.67
N PRO A 19 -10.92 10.02 -0.80
CA PRO A 19 -10.24 9.14 -1.73
C PRO A 19 -10.44 9.60 -3.17
N THR A 20 -9.40 9.54 -3.99
CA THR A 20 -9.50 9.83 -5.42
C THR A 20 -10.40 8.78 -6.11
N PRO A 21 -10.94 9.04 -7.32
CA PRO A 21 -11.82 8.08 -8.00
C PRO A 21 -11.22 6.68 -8.15
N ILE A 22 -9.92 6.58 -8.44
CA ILE A 22 -9.21 5.29 -8.56
C ILE A 22 -9.05 4.58 -7.22
N GLN A 23 -8.87 5.32 -6.12
CA GLN A 23 -8.81 4.77 -4.76
C GLN A 23 -10.20 4.29 -4.32
N ALA A 24 -11.23 5.11 -4.50
CA ALA A 24 -12.60 4.81 -4.10
C ALA A 24 -13.14 3.53 -4.77
N GLN A 25 -12.79 3.31 -6.04
CA GLN A 25 -13.18 2.10 -6.78
C GLN A 25 -12.21 0.94 -6.53
N GLY A 26 -10.90 1.20 -6.50
CA GLY A 26 -9.86 0.17 -6.44
C GLY A 26 -9.70 -0.46 -5.05
N LEU A 27 -9.67 0.35 -3.99
CA LEU A 27 -9.44 -0.12 -2.62
C LEU A 27 -10.40 -1.23 -2.17
N PRO A 28 -11.74 -1.11 -2.29
CA PRO A 28 -12.64 -2.16 -1.81
C PRO A 28 -12.47 -3.47 -2.60
N ILE A 29 -12.13 -3.39 -3.88
CA ILE A 29 -11.90 -4.58 -4.71
C ILE A 29 -10.56 -5.22 -4.32
N ALA A 30 -9.51 -4.42 -4.09
CA ALA A 30 -8.18 -4.93 -3.79
C ALA A 30 -8.13 -5.57 -2.41
N LEU A 31 -8.79 -4.94 -1.43
CA LEU A 31 -8.96 -5.47 -0.08
C LEU A 31 -9.80 -6.76 -0.04
N SER A 32 -10.60 -7.03 -1.08
CA SER A 32 -11.32 -8.31 -1.21
C SER A 32 -10.44 -9.46 -1.70
N GLY A 33 -9.15 -9.19 -2.00
CA GLY A 33 -8.21 -10.20 -2.49
C GLY A 33 -8.40 -10.57 -3.96
N ARG A 34 -9.04 -9.70 -4.76
CA ARG A 34 -9.24 -9.92 -6.20
C ARG A 34 -8.20 -9.17 -7.01
N ASP A 35 -7.85 -9.76 -8.15
CA ASP A 35 -6.98 -9.13 -9.15
C ASP A 35 -7.69 -7.94 -9.82
N ILE A 36 -6.94 -6.87 -10.07
CA ILE A 36 -7.46 -5.61 -10.61
C ILE A 36 -6.50 -5.06 -11.65
N LEU A 37 -7.07 -4.55 -12.74
CA LEU A 37 -6.38 -3.66 -13.65
C LEU A 37 -6.93 -2.24 -13.48
N GLY A 38 -6.12 -1.36 -12.88
CA GLY A 38 -6.48 0.03 -12.65
C GLY A 38 -5.86 0.95 -13.69
N CYS A 39 -6.67 1.74 -14.38
CA CYS A 39 -6.21 2.78 -15.30
C CYS A 39 -6.65 4.16 -14.80
N ALA A 40 -5.70 5.08 -14.68
CA ALA A 40 -5.94 6.47 -14.29
C ALA A 40 -4.78 7.36 -14.73
N GLU A 41 -4.99 8.67 -14.78
CA GLU A 41 -3.97 9.66 -15.16
C GLU A 41 -2.81 9.74 -14.15
N THR A 42 -1.66 10.27 -14.54
CA THR A 42 -0.54 10.52 -13.61
C THR A 42 -0.97 11.49 -12.50
N GLY A 43 -0.48 11.28 -11.27
CA GLY A 43 -0.88 12.09 -10.12
C GLY A 43 -2.26 11.76 -9.53
N SER A 44 -2.97 10.75 -10.04
CA SER A 44 -4.31 10.38 -9.56
C SER A 44 -4.36 9.58 -8.24
N GLY A 45 -3.22 9.38 -7.56
CA GLY A 45 -3.16 8.57 -6.33
C GLY A 45 -3.17 7.05 -6.53
N LYS A 46 -2.72 6.56 -7.70
CA LYS A 46 -2.61 5.11 -8.00
C LYS A 46 -1.70 4.37 -7.00
N THR A 47 -0.60 4.99 -6.56
CA THR A 47 0.34 4.35 -5.64
C THR A 47 -0.34 3.94 -4.34
N ALA A 48 -1.03 4.87 -3.68
CA ALA A 48 -1.81 4.56 -2.49
C ALA A 48 -2.92 3.52 -2.76
N SER A 49 -3.50 3.51 -3.96
CA SER A 49 -4.56 2.57 -4.35
C SER A 49 -4.11 1.10 -4.30
N PHE A 50 -2.85 0.79 -4.62
CA PHE A 50 -2.30 -0.56 -4.48
C PHE A 50 -1.50 -0.77 -3.17
N SER A 51 -0.93 0.30 -2.62
CA SER A 51 -0.03 0.19 -1.44
C SER A 51 -0.81 -0.08 -0.15
N ILE A 52 -1.95 0.58 0.05
CA ILE A 52 -2.81 0.36 1.23
C ILE A 52 -3.28 -1.10 1.33
N PRO A 53 -3.88 -1.72 0.30
CA PRO A 53 -4.30 -3.11 0.37
C PRO A 53 -3.10 -4.07 0.47
N MET A 54 -1.96 -3.74 -0.13
CA MET A 54 -0.73 -4.51 0.01
C MET A 54 -0.23 -4.53 1.46
N ILE A 55 -0.17 -3.38 2.14
CA ILE A 55 0.26 -3.29 3.54
C ILE A 55 -0.74 -4.02 4.44
N GLN A 56 -2.05 -3.81 4.24
CA GLN A 56 -3.10 -4.55 4.97
C GLN A 56 -2.94 -6.07 4.77
N HIS A 57 -2.61 -6.51 3.56
CA HIS A 57 -2.37 -7.92 3.29
C HIS A 57 -1.17 -8.44 4.09
N CYS A 58 -0.02 -7.74 4.03
CA CYS A 58 1.18 -8.09 4.78
C CYS A 58 0.95 -8.15 6.30
N LEU A 59 0.24 -7.17 6.87
CA LEU A 59 -0.07 -7.12 8.31
C LEU A 59 -0.98 -8.27 8.78
N ASN A 60 -1.74 -8.87 7.87
CA ASN A 60 -2.60 -10.03 8.17
C ASN A 60 -1.91 -11.38 7.91
N GLN A 61 -0.65 -11.38 7.48
CA GLN A 61 0.16 -12.60 7.35
C GLN A 61 0.93 -12.88 8.65
N PRO A 62 1.33 -14.14 8.89
CA PRO A 62 2.28 -14.47 9.96
C PRO A 62 3.61 -13.72 9.78
N PRO A 63 4.31 -13.41 10.89
CA PRO A 63 5.65 -12.82 10.84
C PRO A 63 6.62 -13.63 9.97
N LEU A 64 7.47 -12.92 9.25
CA LEU A 64 8.50 -13.49 8.40
C LEU A 64 9.55 -14.21 9.25
N ARG A 65 9.94 -15.40 8.80
CA ARG A 65 11.00 -16.18 9.41
C ARG A 65 12.30 -15.96 8.66
N HIS A 66 13.41 -16.28 9.34
CA HIS A 66 14.72 -16.24 8.70
C HIS A 66 14.74 -17.19 7.48
N GLY A 67 15.02 -16.64 6.30
CA GLY A 67 15.03 -17.37 5.04
C GLY A 67 13.77 -17.21 4.18
N ASP A 68 12.72 -16.56 4.70
CA ASP A 68 11.51 -16.27 3.92
C ASP A 68 11.76 -15.15 2.90
N GLY A 69 11.04 -15.23 1.77
CA GLY A 69 11.04 -14.20 0.74
C GLY A 69 10.14 -13.00 1.08
N PRO A 70 10.12 -11.97 0.22
CA PRO A 70 9.25 -10.82 0.42
C PRO A 70 7.76 -11.20 0.31
N MET A 71 6.91 -10.64 1.19
CA MET A 71 5.45 -10.85 1.14
C MET A 71 4.76 -10.14 -0.03
N ALA A 72 5.35 -9.05 -0.52
CA ALA A 72 4.83 -8.26 -1.62
C ALA A 72 5.95 -7.78 -2.55
N LEU A 73 5.66 -7.72 -3.84
CA LEU A 73 6.58 -7.26 -4.88
C LEU A 73 5.92 -6.22 -5.76
N VAL A 74 6.54 -5.04 -5.85
CA VAL A 74 6.13 -3.98 -6.76
C VAL A 74 7.20 -3.82 -7.84
N LEU A 75 6.78 -3.89 -9.11
CA LEU A 75 7.66 -3.75 -10.27
C LEU A 75 7.50 -2.36 -10.88
N ALA A 76 8.63 -1.73 -11.18
CA ALA A 76 8.69 -0.43 -11.86
C ALA A 76 9.68 -0.50 -13.03
N PRO A 77 9.44 0.24 -14.12
CA PRO A 77 10.27 0.20 -15.32
C PRO A 77 11.61 0.93 -15.16
N THR A 78 11.74 1.84 -14.18
CA THR A 78 12.94 2.62 -13.92
C THR A 78 13.29 2.64 -12.43
N ARG A 79 14.57 2.86 -12.13
CA ARG A 79 15.08 2.92 -10.74
C ARG A 79 14.48 4.10 -9.98
N GLU A 80 14.36 5.24 -10.65
CA GLU A 80 13.86 6.49 -10.10
C GLU A 80 12.38 6.34 -9.72
N LEU A 81 11.59 5.65 -10.55
CA LEU A 81 10.19 5.39 -10.24
C LEU A 81 10.06 4.40 -9.08
N ALA A 82 10.89 3.36 -9.03
CA ALA A 82 10.92 2.44 -7.88
C ALA A 82 11.20 3.19 -6.57
N GLN A 83 12.17 4.10 -6.56
CA GLN A 83 12.49 4.94 -5.40
C GLN A 83 11.40 5.95 -5.04
N GLN A 84 10.62 6.44 -6.01
CA GLN A 84 9.44 7.27 -5.74
C GLN A 84 8.35 6.44 -5.05
N ILE A 85 8.07 5.24 -5.56
CA ILE A 85 7.09 4.33 -4.97
C ILE A 85 7.52 3.93 -3.56
N GLU A 86 8.77 3.55 -3.34
CA GLU A 86 9.31 3.18 -2.01
C GLU A 86 9.05 4.29 -0.98
N ARG A 87 9.36 5.54 -1.34
CA ARG A 87 9.14 6.70 -0.47
C ARG A 87 7.66 6.87 -0.13
N GLU A 88 6.78 6.73 -1.10
CA GLU A 88 5.34 6.87 -0.90
C GLU A 88 4.76 5.73 -0.04
N VAL A 89 5.22 4.50 -0.24
CA VAL A 89 4.84 3.33 0.57
C VAL A 89 5.30 3.49 2.02
N ARG A 90 6.52 3.99 2.25
CA ARG A 90 7.07 4.21 3.59
C ARG A 90 6.26 5.23 4.40
N LEU A 91 5.59 6.17 3.73
CA LEU A 91 4.69 7.11 4.39
C LEU A 91 3.40 6.41 4.90
N CYS A 92 2.94 5.37 4.22
CA CYS A 92 1.65 4.72 4.49
C CYS A 92 1.74 3.51 5.46
N GLY A 93 2.93 3.18 5.97
CA GLY A 93 3.18 2.00 6.81
C GLY A 93 3.71 2.32 8.23
N GLY A 94 3.63 3.57 8.66
CA GLY A 94 4.15 4.07 9.94
C GLY A 94 5.68 4.14 10.01
N PRO A 95 6.23 4.66 11.13
CA PRO A 95 7.67 4.60 11.38
C PRO A 95 8.08 3.13 11.52
N TRP A 96 8.82 2.64 10.52
CA TRP A 96 9.45 1.33 10.52
C TRP A 96 10.40 1.25 11.72
N ASP A 97 10.04 0.49 12.76
CA ASP A 97 10.79 0.36 14.01
C ASP A 97 12.00 -0.59 13.91
N GLY A 98 12.26 -1.12 12.70
CA GLY A 98 13.36 -2.03 12.44
C GLY A 98 13.11 -3.46 12.91
N ASN A 99 11.90 -3.76 13.44
CA ASN A 99 11.51 -5.14 13.65
C ASN A 99 11.10 -5.77 12.31
N PRO A 100 11.57 -6.99 12.01
CA PRO A 100 11.00 -7.75 10.90
C PRO A 100 9.51 -7.95 11.19
N CYS A 101 8.71 -7.80 10.13
CA CYS A 101 7.30 -8.16 10.13
C CYS A 101 7.09 -9.53 10.75
#